data_AF-A0A8T6V2N1-F1
#
_entry.id   AF-A0A8T6V2N1-F1
#
_cell.length_a   1.000
_cell.length_b   1.000
_cell.length_c   1.000
_cell.angle_alpha   90.00
_cell.angle_beta   90.00
_cell.angle_gamma   90.00
#
_symmetry.space_group_name_H-M   'P 1'
#
loop_
_entity.id
_entity.type
_entity.pdbx_description
1 polymer ?
#
loop_
_entity_poly.entity_id
_entity_poly.type
_entity_poly.pdbx_seq_one_letter_code
_entity_poly.pdbx_strand_id
1 'polypeptide(L)'
;GREKRNIFDLDYQFNFPMIYNNELIAGVGLRFSTDDIDTFTDNLTLNDNNRSDYLYSAFIQDKITLFDDRLNLVFGSKFEHNDYSGFEIQPNFRFIVKPNETHRLWGAVSRAVRIPDRIEENLRLNLSSFTDPESGQTTLFELTGNDNVDPEELIAFELGYRFKPSDRFYLELAGYINYYDDLSTFEPSTPFLRTSPAPHV
;
A
#
# COMPACT_ATOMS: atom_id res chain seq x y z
N GLY A 1 7.67 -15.81 20.08
CA GLY A 1 7.75 -14.84 19.00
C GLY A 1 7.05 -13.59 19.41
N ARG A 2 7.86 -12.57 19.58
CA ARG A 2 7.44 -11.27 20.04
C ARG A 2 8.02 -10.32 19.03
N GLU A 3 7.16 -9.51 18.42
CA GLU A 3 7.61 -8.36 17.67
C GLU A 3 7.68 -7.18 18.62
N LYS A 4 8.78 -6.42 18.55
CA LYS A 4 8.90 -5.11 19.16
C LYS A 4 9.24 -4.11 18.06
N ARG A 5 8.28 -3.22 17.77
CA ARG A 5 8.43 -2.16 16.77
C ARG A 5 8.42 -0.79 17.43
N ASN A 6 9.36 0.07 17.05
CA ASN A 6 9.35 1.49 17.39
C ASN A 6 9.23 2.30 16.10
N ILE A 7 8.35 3.29 16.10
CA ILE A 7 8.10 4.15 14.93
C ILE A 7 8.23 5.61 15.38
N PHE A 8 8.93 6.39 14.59
CA PHE A 8 9.01 7.84 14.71
C PHE A 8 8.49 8.47 13.41
N ASP A 9 7.57 9.43 13.55
CA ASP A 9 6.91 10.11 12.44
C ASP A 9 7.06 11.63 12.60
N LEU A 10 7.38 12.29 11.49
CA LEU A 10 7.39 13.74 11.38
C LEU A 10 6.71 14.18 10.09
N ASP A 11 5.66 14.98 10.21
CA ASP A 11 4.89 15.51 9.08
C ASP A 11 4.78 17.03 9.14
N TYR A 12 4.81 17.66 7.98
CA TYR A 12 4.56 19.09 7.84
C TYR A 12 3.67 19.38 6.63
N GLN A 13 2.65 20.21 6.83
CA GLN A 13 1.68 20.58 5.80
C GLN A 13 1.65 22.10 5.62
N PHE A 14 1.59 22.52 4.37
CA PHE A 14 1.43 23.89 3.91
C PHE A 14 0.06 24.06 3.25
N ASN A 15 -0.67 25.10 3.63
CA ASN A 15 -1.94 25.48 3.00
C ASN A 15 -1.78 26.85 2.35
N PHE A 16 -2.04 26.94 1.06
CA PHE A 16 -1.92 28.15 0.27
C PHE A 16 -3.30 28.51 -0.30
N PRO A 17 -4.05 29.40 0.38
CA PRO A 17 -5.25 29.98 -0.22
C PRO A 17 -4.81 30.82 -1.42
N MET A 18 -5.20 30.44 -2.64
CA MET A 18 -4.84 31.14 -3.86
C MET A 18 -5.94 32.13 -4.29
N ILE A 19 -5.55 33.09 -5.15
CA ILE A 19 -6.41 34.22 -5.56
C ILE A 19 -7.57 33.78 -6.49
N TYR A 20 -7.51 32.60 -7.11
CA TYR A 20 -8.42 32.19 -8.19
C TYR A 20 -9.35 31.01 -7.81
N ASN A 21 -10.11 31.14 -6.70
CA ASN A 21 -11.05 30.11 -6.23
C ASN A 21 -10.44 28.71 -6.09
N ASN A 22 -9.14 28.65 -5.84
CA ASN A 22 -8.41 27.42 -5.66
C ASN A 22 -7.61 27.42 -4.34
N GLU A 23 -7.40 26.24 -3.81
CA GLU A 23 -6.70 26.00 -2.55
C GLU A 23 -5.66 24.92 -2.80
N LEU A 24 -4.38 25.32 -2.74
CA LEU A 24 -3.27 24.40 -2.88
C LEU A 24 -2.83 23.94 -1.50
N ILE A 25 -2.75 22.63 -1.34
CA ILE A 25 -2.23 21.96 -0.15
C ILE A 25 -1.01 21.16 -0.57
N ALA A 26 0.08 21.31 0.15
CA ALA A 26 1.27 20.48 -0.04
C ALA A 26 1.80 20.02 1.31
N GLY A 27 2.55 18.93 1.33
CA GLY A 27 3.17 18.47 2.56
C GLY A 27 4.32 17.53 2.32
N VAL A 28 5.11 17.33 3.36
CA VAL A 28 6.24 16.40 3.40
C VAL A 28 6.19 15.62 4.71
N GLY A 29 6.66 14.39 4.67
CA GLY A 29 6.69 13.50 5.82
C GLY A 29 7.93 12.62 5.82
N LEU A 30 8.38 12.26 7.01
CA LEU A 30 9.45 11.31 7.27
C LEU A 30 8.98 10.33 8.35
N ARG A 31 9.02 9.04 8.02
CA ARG A 31 8.85 7.96 8.97
C ARG A 31 10.14 7.17 9.08
N PHE A 32 10.51 6.87 10.31
CA PHE A 32 11.57 5.94 10.65
C PHE A 32 10.98 4.83 11.52
N SER A 33 11.20 3.57 11.15
CA SER A 33 10.77 2.44 11.96
C SER A 33 11.89 1.46 12.20
N THR A 34 11.98 0.93 13.41
CA THR A 34 12.84 -0.21 13.73
C THR A 34 12.02 -1.30 14.36
N ASP A 35 12.28 -2.54 13.96
CA ASP A 35 11.59 -3.70 14.46
C ASP A 35 12.54 -4.86 14.77
N ASP A 36 12.32 -5.44 15.94
CA ASP A 36 13.01 -6.62 16.45
C ASP A 36 11.99 -7.76 16.54
N ILE A 37 12.25 -8.84 15.82
CA ILE A 37 11.36 -10.01 15.74
C ILE A 37 12.09 -11.21 16.32
N ASP A 38 11.69 -11.61 17.53
CA ASP A 38 12.04 -12.91 18.07
C ASP A 38 11.21 -13.98 17.33
N THR A 39 11.84 -14.90 16.62
CA THR A 39 11.14 -16.00 15.93
C THR A 39 10.65 -17.07 16.92
N PHE A 40 9.46 -17.65 16.67
CA PHE A 40 8.75 -18.50 17.64
C PHE A 40 9.21 -19.98 17.68
N THR A 41 9.86 -20.49 16.61
CA THR A 41 10.08 -21.94 16.37
C THR A 41 11.23 -22.20 15.39
N ASP A 42 11.92 -23.34 15.50
CA ASP A 42 13.02 -23.78 14.62
C ASP A 42 12.66 -23.83 13.12
N ASN A 43 11.36 -23.90 12.79
CA ASN A 43 10.84 -23.98 11.42
C ASN A 43 10.54 -22.61 10.78
N LEU A 44 10.61 -21.51 11.54
CA LEU A 44 10.31 -20.16 11.06
C LEU A 44 11.50 -19.27 11.35
N THR A 45 12.15 -18.77 10.30
CA THR A 45 13.26 -17.82 10.41
C THR A 45 13.00 -16.61 9.52
N LEU A 46 13.40 -15.43 9.98
CA LEU A 46 13.58 -14.26 9.13
C LEU A 46 15.09 -14.10 8.90
N ASN A 47 15.50 -13.77 7.67
CA ASN A 47 16.92 -13.64 7.33
C ASN A 47 17.67 -12.57 8.13
N ASP A 48 16.95 -11.60 8.68
CA ASP A 48 17.44 -10.64 9.67
C ASP A 48 16.43 -10.60 10.82
N ASN A 49 16.88 -10.47 12.07
CA ASN A 49 15.99 -10.34 13.23
C ASN A 49 15.79 -8.87 13.64
N ASN A 50 16.64 -7.94 13.19
CA ASN A 50 16.52 -6.51 13.48
C ASN A 50 16.65 -5.68 12.20
N ARG A 51 15.63 -4.86 11.88
CA ARG A 51 15.65 -3.98 10.72
C ARG A 51 15.34 -2.55 11.10
N SER A 52 15.81 -1.63 10.28
CA SER A 52 15.52 -0.20 10.36
C SER A 52 15.16 0.29 8.98
N ASP A 53 13.97 0.87 8.84
CA ASP A 53 13.41 1.32 7.57
C ASP A 53 13.10 2.82 7.62
N TYR A 54 13.27 3.47 6.47
CA TYR A 54 12.89 4.85 6.22
C TYR A 54 11.79 4.94 5.16
N LEU A 55 10.85 5.85 5.39
CA LEU A 55 9.83 6.25 4.41
C LEU A 55 9.82 7.77 4.31
N TYR A 56 10.15 8.26 3.12
CA TYR A 56 10.03 9.67 2.77
C TYR A 56 8.73 9.86 1.99
N SER A 57 7.96 10.88 2.33
CA SER A 57 6.75 11.21 1.58
C SER A 57 6.67 12.70 1.25
N ALA A 58 6.07 12.99 0.11
CA ALA A 58 5.67 14.34 -0.27
C ALA A 58 4.32 14.26 -0.97
N PHE A 59 3.49 15.28 -0.84
CA PHE A 59 2.26 15.37 -1.60
C PHE A 59 1.96 16.81 -2.01
N ILE A 60 1.20 16.93 -3.09
CA ILE A 60 0.63 18.18 -3.56
C ILE A 60 -0.79 17.92 -4.06
N GLN A 61 -1.72 18.79 -3.70
CA GLN A 61 -3.12 18.70 -4.07
C GLN A 61 -3.69 20.10 -4.28
N ASP A 62 -4.32 20.33 -5.43
CA ASP A 62 -5.05 21.55 -5.71
C ASP A 62 -6.55 21.26 -5.73
N LYS A 63 -7.31 22.09 -5.01
CA LYS A 63 -8.77 22.07 -5.01
C LYS A 63 -9.26 23.31 -5.74
N ILE A 64 -9.99 23.12 -6.84
CA ILE A 64 -10.46 24.19 -7.71
C ILE A 64 -11.97 24.26 -7.65
N THR A 65 -12.53 25.46 -7.42
CA THR A 65 -13.97 25.72 -7.42
C THR A 65 -14.35 26.60 -8.60
N LEU A 66 -15.21 26.10 -9.48
CA LEU A 66 -15.62 26.76 -10.73
C LEU A 66 -17.14 26.94 -10.79
N PHE A 67 -17.58 27.89 -11.62
CA PHE A 67 -19.01 28.15 -11.92
C PHE A 67 -19.86 28.36 -10.66
N ASP A 68 -19.45 29.27 -9.77
CA ASP A 68 -20.14 29.57 -8.51
C ASP A 68 -20.43 28.30 -7.67
N ASP A 69 -19.38 27.50 -7.44
CA ASP A 69 -19.42 26.26 -6.65
C ASP A 69 -20.19 25.08 -7.29
N ARG A 70 -20.63 25.23 -8.55
CA ARG A 70 -21.29 24.12 -9.29
C ARG A 70 -20.33 23.04 -9.74
N LEU A 71 -19.05 23.33 -9.86
CA LEU A 71 -18.03 22.33 -10.16
C LEU A 71 -16.87 22.46 -9.18
N ASN A 72 -16.60 21.41 -8.42
CA ASN A 72 -15.38 21.32 -7.63
C ASN A 72 -14.51 20.20 -8.20
N LEU A 73 -13.23 20.50 -8.36
CA LEU A 73 -12.21 19.56 -8.82
C LEU A 73 -11.16 19.44 -7.72
N VAL A 74 -10.64 18.24 -7.54
CA VAL A 74 -9.45 17.98 -6.74
C VAL A 74 -8.51 17.18 -7.62
N PHE A 75 -7.28 17.68 -7.79
CA PHE A 75 -6.22 16.94 -8.45
C PHE A 75 -4.99 16.99 -7.57
N GLY A 76 -4.33 15.86 -7.38
CA GLY A 76 -3.11 15.80 -6.60
C GLY A 76 -2.37 14.51 -6.83
N SER A 77 -1.18 14.45 -6.25
CA SER A 77 -0.39 13.23 -6.19
C SER A 77 0.39 13.17 -4.89
N LYS A 78 0.52 11.96 -4.36
CA LYS A 78 1.49 11.63 -3.33
C LYS A 78 2.70 10.97 -3.99
N PHE A 79 3.87 11.20 -3.43
CA PHE A 79 5.14 10.63 -3.84
C PHE A 79 5.77 10.02 -2.60
N GLU A 80 6.21 8.77 -2.70
CA GLU A 80 6.83 8.07 -1.57
C GLU A 80 8.14 7.44 -2.01
N HIS A 81 9.12 7.38 -1.12
CA HIS A 81 10.32 6.58 -1.28
C HIS A 81 10.50 5.71 -0.05
N ASN A 82 10.60 4.40 -0.23
CA ASN A 82 10.67 3.41 0.83
C ASN A 82 11.73 2.34 0.55
N ASP A 83 12.21 1.70 1.60
CA ASP A 83 13.30 0.72 1.53
C ASP A 83 12.90 -0.65 0.94
N TYR A 84 11.62 -0.86 0.62
CA TYR A 84 11.11 -2.11 0.01
C TYR A 84 10.94 -1.94 -1.51
N SER A 85 10.05 -1.05 -1.96
CA SER A 85 9.72 -0.88 -3.39
C SER A 85 10.42 0.30 -4.07
N GLY A 86 11.18 1.13 -3.33
CA GLY A 86 11.78 2.32 -3.89
C GLY A 86 10.79 3.47 -4.05
N PHE A 87 10.73 4.11 -5.23
CA PHE A 87 9.96 5.34 -5.45
C PHE A 87 8.59 5.09 -6.09
N GLU A 88 7.55 5.64 -5.46
CA GLU A 88 6.15 5.47 -5.86
C GLU A 88 5.44 6.80 -6.11
N ILE A 89 4.53 6.81 -7.08
CA ILE A 89 3.66 7.94 -7.40
C ILE A 89 2.17 7.56 -7.33
N GLN A 90 1.41 8.22 -6.48
CA GLN A 90 0.00 7.92 -6.21
C GLN A 90 -0.87 9.12 -6.59
N PRO A 91 -1.18 9.30 -7.89
CA PRO A 91 -2.09 10.33 -8.37
C PRO A 91 -3.53 10.09 -7.93
N ASN A 92 -4.27 11.18 -7.73
CA ASN A 92 -5.66 11.19 -7.36
C ASN A 92 -6.38 12.37 -8.03
N PHE A 93 -7.47 12.06 -8.73
CA PHE A 93 -8.37 13.05 -9.29
C PHE A 93 -9.79 12.79 -8.78
N ARG A 94 -10.46 13.83 -8.31
CA ARG A 94 -11.86 13.80 -7.90
C ARG A 94 -12.60 14.98 -8.48
N PHE A 95 -13.88 14.78 -8.76
CA PHE A 95 -14.76 15.87 -9.14
C PHE A 95 -16.10 15.75 -8.44
N ILE A 96 -16.78 16.88 -8.27
CA ILE A 96 -18.20 16.94 -7.95
C ILE A 96 -18.86 18.05 -8.76
N VAL A 97 -19.91 17.69 -9.48
CA VAL A 97 -20.80 18.58 -10.22
C VAL A 97 -22.09 18.72 -9.44
N LYS A 98 -22.57 19.94 -9.30
CA LYS A 98 -23.82 20.31 -8.63
C LYS A 98 -24.69 21.08 -9.64
N PRO A 99 -25.47 20.40 -10.50
CA PRO A 99 -26.31 21.08 -11.50
C PRO A 99 -27.32 22.03 -10.85
N ASN A 100 -27.81 21.67 -9.66
CA ASN A 100 -28.63 22.50 -8.77
C ASN A 100 -28.47 22.03 -7.32
N GLU A 101 -29.28 22.56 -6.40
CA GLU A 101 -29.20 22.23 -4.98
C GLU A 101 -29.61 20.78 -4.65
N THR A 102 -30.40 20.17 -5.54
CA THR A 102 -31.01 18.85 -5.35
C THR A 102 -30.16 17.71 -5.91
N HIS A 103 -29.38 17.96 -6.97
CA HIS A 103 -28.63 16.92 -7.67
C HIS A 103 -27.12 17.14 -7.50
N ARG A 104 -26.39 16.08 -7.17
CA ARG A 104 -24.92 16.08 -7.18
C ARG A 104 -24.41 14.81 -7.83
N LEU A 105 -23.47 14.95 -8.76
CA LEU A 105 -22.74 13.85 -9.37
C LEU A 105 -21.28 14.00 -8.97
N TRP A 106 -20.67 12.95 -8.45
CA TRP A 106 -19.26 12.94 -8.07
C TRP A 106 -18.57 11.71 -8.63
N GLY A 107 -17.26 11.80 -8.81
CA GLY A 107 -16.46 10.66 -9.22
C GLY A 107 -15.00 10.86 -8.88
N ALA A 108 -14.26 9.77 -8.92
CA ALA A 108 -12.85 9.72 -8.61
C ALA A 108 -12.11 8.71 -9.48
N VAL A 109 -10.84 9.00 -9.74
CA VAL A 109 -9.85 8.04 -10.23
C VAL A 109 -8.58 8.21 -9.41
N SER A 110 -8.04 7.11 -8.89
CA SER A 110 -6.82 7.14 -8.08
C SER A 110 -5.97 5.91 -8.32
N ARG A 111 -4.64 6.08 -8.24
CA ARG A 111 -3.68 4.99 -8.09
C ARG A 111 -3.22 4.92 -6.64
N ALA A 112 -3.22 3.72 -6.06
CA ALA A 112 -2.67 3.42 -4.75
C ALA A 112 -1.63 2.31 -4.88
N VAL A 113 -0.67 2.29 -3.97
CA VAL A 113 0.40 1.27 -3.93
C VAL A 113 0.44 0.65 -2.54
N ARG A 114 0.48 -0.69 -2.48
CA ARG A 114 0.79 -1.41 -1.24
C ARG A 114 2.27 -1.77 -1.25
N ILE A 115 3.01 -1.14 -0.35
CA ILE A 115 4.41 -1.50 -0.09
C ILE A 115 4.43 -2.93 0.48
N PRO A 116 5.24 -3.84 -0.10
CA PRO A 116 5.46 -5.19 0.44
C PRO A 116 5.90 -5.16 1.90
N ASP A 117 5.57 -6.19 2.66
CA ASP A 117 6.01 -6.27 4.05
C ASP A 117 7.26 -7.16 4.25
N ARG A 118 7.88 -7.04 5.43
CA ARG A 118 9.09 -7.80 5.79
C ARG A 118 8.88 -9.32 5.74
N ILE A 119 7.67 -9.82 5.99
CA ILE A 119 7.37 -11.25 5.92
C ILE A 119 7.40 -11.68 4.45
N GLU A 120 6.84 -10.89 3.54
CA GLU A 120 6.86 -11.17 2.11
C GLU A 120 8.27 -11.24 1.53
N GLU A 121 9.21 -10.41 2.00
CA GLU A 121 10.61 -10.47 1.55
C GLU A 121 11.44 -11.56 2.25
N ASN A 122 11.33 -11.70 3.58
CA ASN A 122 12.33 -12.38 4.39
C ASN A 122 11.87 -13.67 5.05
N LEU A 123 10.61 -14.09 4.83
CA LEU A 123 10.09 -15.32 5.39
C LEU A 123 10.90 -16.53 4.93
N ARG A 124 11.25 -17.40 5.87
CA ARG A 124 11.62 -18.78 5.59
C ARG A 124 10.83 -19.66 6.54
N LEU A 125 9.96 -20.49 5.98
CA LEU A 125 9.07 -21.36 6.72
C LEU A 125 9.20 -22.79 6.20
N ASN A 126 9.79 -23.67 7.01
CA ASN A 126 9.84 -25.10 6.75
C ASN A 126 8.45 -25.69 6.97
N LEU A 127 7.79 -26.12 5.89
CA LEU A 127 6.43 -26.67 5.92
C LEU A 127 6.44 -28.16 6.26
N SER A 128 7.35 -28.91 5.64
CA SER A 128 7.54 -30.33 5.89
C SER A 128 8.88 -30.81 5.35
N SER A 129 9.40 -31.91 5.89
CA SER A 129 10.55 -32.60 5.36
C SER A 129 10.21 -34.07 5.11
N PHE A 130 10.81 -34.64 4.08
CA PHE A 130 10.70 -36.06 3.76
C PHE A 130 12.10 -36.62 3.54
N THR A 131 12.49 -37.60 4.35
CA THR A 131 13.77 -38.30 4.18
C THR A 131 13.51 -39.64 3.51
N ASP A 132 14.11 -39.83 2.34
CA ASP A 132 14.09 -41.10 1.63
C ASP A 132 14.89 -42.15 2.45
N PRO A 133 14.26 -43.24 2.90
CA PRO A 133 14.92 -44.28 3.68
C PRO A 133 16.02 -45.04 2.91
N GLU A 134 15.96 -45.08 1.58
CA GLU A 134 16.91 -45.82 0.74
C GLU A 134 18.15 -45.01 0.41
N SER A 135 17.98 -43.75 0.01
CA SER A 135 19.09 -42.84 -0.34
C SER A 135 19.63 -42.03 0.83
N GLY A 136 18.86 -41.90 1.92
CA GLY A 136 19.16 -41.01 3.05
C GLY A 136 19.02 -39.53 2.71
N GLN A 137 18.49 -39.17 1.53
CA GLN A 137 18.31 -37.79 1.09
C GLN A 137 17.05 -37.18 1.71
N THR A 138 17.17 -35.99 2.30
CA THR A 138 16.03 -35.22 2.82
C THR A 138 15.60 -34.16 1.81
N THR A 139 14.34 -34.23 1.39
CA THR A 139 13.65 -33.18 0.65
C THR A 139 12.92 -32.28 1.63
N LEU A 140 13.16 -30.97 1.55
CA LEU A 140 12.52 -29.97 2.38
C LEU A 140 11.52 -29.16 1.53
N PHE A 141 10.27 -29.08 1.99
CA PHE A 141 9.28 -28.16 1.48
C PHE A 141 9.30 -26.92 2.34
N GLU A 142 9.65 -25.79 1.74
CA GLU A 142 9.80 -24.52 2.43
C GLU A 142 9.08 -23.43 1.64
N LEU A 143 8.46 -22.52 2.37
CA LEU A 143 7.99 -21.25 1.84
C LEU A 143 9.07 -20.21 2.11
N THR A 144 9.57 -19.59 1.04
CA THR A 144 10.56 -18.51 1.11
C THR A 144 9.92 -17.21 0.61
N GLY A 145 10.21 -16.10 1.29
CA GLY A 145 9.96 -14.77 0.80
C GLY A 145 10.88 -14.43 -0.37
N ASN A 146 10.53 -13.37 -1.08
CA ASN A 146 11.25 -12.87 -2.24
C ASN A 146 11.44 -11.35 -2.10
N ASP A 147 12.69 -10.90 -2.12
CA ASP A 147 13.10 -9.50 -2.01
C ASP A 147 13.06 -8.75 -3.36
N ASN A 148 12.67 -9.43 -4.44
CA ASN A 148 12.48 -8.84 -5.78
C ASN A 148 11.00 -8.86 -6.20
N VAL A 149 10.08 -8.59 -5.25
CA VAL A 149 8.64 -8.50 -5.54
C VAL A 149 8.30 -7.04 -5.86
N ASP A 150 7.68 -6.82 -7.01
CA ASP A 150 7.13 -5.52 -7.37
C ASP A 150 5.98 -5.16 -6.41
N PRO A 151 5.81 -3.88 -6.06
CA PRO A 151 4.75 -3.47 -5.13
C PRO A 151 3.37 -3.66 -5.76
N GLU A 152 2.38 -4.06 -4.96
CA GLU A 152 1.02 -4.24 -5.47
C GLU A 152 0.41 -2.88 -5.84
N GLU A 153 -0.12 -2.78 -7.06
CA GLU A 153 -0.72 -1.56 -7.56
C GLU A 153 -2.25 -1.68 -7.66
N LEU A 154 -2.95 -0.58 -7.37
CA LEU A 154 -4.40 -0.48 -7.52
C LEU A 154 -4.78 0.79 -8.26
N ILE A 155 -5.50 0.64 -9.37
CA ILE A 155 -6.26 1.74 -10.00
C ILE A 155 -7.73 1.60 -9.62
N ALA A 156 -8.26 2.58 -8.89
CA ALA A 156 -9.65 2.64 -8.47
C ALA A 156 -10.43 3.70 -9.26
N PHE A 157 -11.61 3.33 -9.73
CA PHE A 157 -12.60 4.22 -10.33
C PHE A 157 -13.86 4.23 -9.48
N GLU A 158 -14.34 5.43 -9.14
CA GLU A 158 -15.55 5.61 -8.34
C GLU A 158 -16.49 6.60 -9.04
N LEU A 159 -17.79 6.32 -8.97
CA LEU A 159 -18.82 7.23 -9.45
C LEU A 159 -20.03 7.15 -8.53
N GLY A 160 -20.54 8.31 -8.12
CA GLY A 160 -21.72 8.38 -7.27
C GLY A 160 -22.62 9.55 -7.61
N TYR A 161 -23.89 9.36 -7.28
CA TYR A 161 -24.94 10.33 -7.51
C TYR A 161 -25.80 10.48 -6.26
N ARG A 162 -25.95 11.73 -5.82
CA ARG A 162 -26.76 12.12 -4.67
C ARG A 162 -27.96 12.94 -5.11
N PHE A 163 -29.14 12.56 -4.65
CA PHE A 163 -30.40 13.25 -4.83
C PHE A 163 -30.93 13.72 -3.48
N LYS A 164 -31.03 15.04 -3.28
CA LYS A 164 -31.48 15.70 -2.05
C LYS A 164 -32.72 16.56 -2.34
N PRO A 165 -33.94 15.97 -2.38
CA PRO A 165 -35.16 16.71 -2.70
C PRO A 165 -35.62 17.68 -1.59
N SER A 166 -35.09 17.55 -0.37
CA SER A 166 -35.34 18.48 0.74
C SER A 166 -34.17 18.48 1.71
N ASP A 167 -34.15 19.42 2.66
CA ASP A 167 -33.11 19.46 3.69
C ASP A 167 -33.16 18.30 4.69
N ARG A 168 -34.27 17.57 4.75
CA ARG A 168 -34.48 16.46 5.70
C ARG A 168 -34.26 15.08 5.07
N PHE A 169 -34.15 15.00 3.74
CA PHE A 169 -34.05 13.73 3.03
C PHE A 169 -33.07 13.82 1.87
N TYR A 170 -32.19 12.82 1.77
CA TYR A 170 -31.37 12.57 0.61
C TYR A 170 -31.24 11.06 0.36
N LEU A 171 -30.97 10.71 -0.89
CA LEU A 171 -30.60 9.37 -1.34
C LEU A 171 -29.27 9.49 -2.08
N GLU A 172 -28.41 8.48 -1.93
CA GLU A 172 -27.15 8.40 -2.65
C GLU A 172 -26.91 6.98 -3.15
N LEU A 173 -26.43 6.88 -4.38
CA LEU A 173 -26.01 5.65 -5.01
C LEU A 173 -24.56 5.82 -5.48
N ALA A 174 -23.71 4.85 -5.20
CA ALA A 174 -22.32 4.86 -5.61
C ALA A 174 -21.89 3.49 -6.11
N GLY A 175 -20.97 3.47 -7.07
CA GLY A 175 -20.34 2.29 -7.64
C GLY A 175 -18.83 2.46 -7.72
N TYR A 176 -18.12 1.34 -7.65
CA TYR A 176 -16.66 1.27 -7.53
C TYR A 176 -16.13 0.15 -8.42
N ILE A 177 -15.02 0.38 -9.11
CA ILE A 177 -14.29 -0.63 -9.90
C ILE A 177 -12.80 -0.49 -9.58
N ASN A 178 -12.17 -1.61 -9.25
CA ASN A 178 -10.76 -1.69 -8.86
C ASN A 178 -10.01 -2.64 -9.80
N TYR A 179 -8.92 -2.15 -10.39
CA TYR A 179 -7.97 -2.94 -11.16
C TYR A 179 -6.70 -3.12 -10.33
N TYR A 180 -6.38 -4.37 -10.01
CA TYR A 180 -5.20 -4.74 -9.23
C TYR A 180 -4.17 -5.38 -10.15
N ASP A 181 -2.93 -4.92 -10.03
CA ASP A 181 -1.75 -5.49 -10.70
C ASP A 181 -0.70 -5.86 -9.65
N ASP A 182 0.19 -6.78 -10.00
CA ASP A 182 1.33 -7.25 -9.18
C ASP A 182 0.95 -7.76 -7.78
N LEU A 183 -0.20 -8.44 -7.69
CA LEU A 183 -0.67 -9.06 -6.44
C LEU A 183 0.32 -10.11 -5.93
N SER A 184 0.62 -10.05 -4.62
CA SER A 184 1.43 -11.04 -3.93
C SER A 184 0.75 -12.42 -3.96
N THR A 185 1.45 -13.42 -4.51
CA THR A 185 0.93 -14.79 -4.63
C THR A 185 1.97 -15.83 -4.22
N PHE A 186 1.51 -17.05 -3.90
CA PHE A 186 2.38 -18.19 -3.63
C PHE A 186 2.63 -18.97 -4.92
N GLU A 187 3.87 -18.99 -5.39
CA GLU A 187 4.26 -19.70 -6.60
C GLU A 187 5.24 -20.85 -6.32
N PRO A 188 5.14 -21.99 -7.02
CA PRO A 188 6.14 -23.04 -6.95
C PRO A 188 7.49 -22.55 -7.50
N SER A 189 8.54 -22.63 -6.70
CA SER A 189 9.90 -22.30 -7.14
C SER A 189 10.60 -23.50 -7.79
N THR A 190 11.67 -23.24 -8.54
CA THR A 190 12.49 -24.31 -9.11
C THR A 190 13.23 -25.04 -7.99
N PRO A 191 13.15 -26.39 -7.90
CA PRO A 191 13.88 -27.14 -6.89
C PRO A 191 15.39 -26.88 -6.96
N PHE A 192 16.04 -26.67 -5.82
CA PHE A 192 17.49 -26.48 -5.73
C PHE A 192 18.08 -27.28 -4.59
N LEU A 193 19.37 -27.62 -4.72
CA LEU A 193 20.11 -28.29 -3.64
C LEU A 193 20.56 -27.26 -2.61
N ARG A 194 20.14 -27.42 -1.36
CA ARG A 194 20.63 -26.64 -0.22
C ARG A 194 21.75 -27.40 0.48
N THR A 195 22.95 -26.79 0.54
CA THR A 195 24.11 -27.37 1.23
C THR A 195 24.50 -26.63 2.51
N SER A 196 23.99 -25.41 2.74
CA SER A 196 24.23 -24.61 3.95
C SER A 196 23.21 -23.45 4.09
N PRO A 197 22.76 -23.11 5.31
CA PRO A 197 22.89 -23.90 6.53
C PRO A 197 22.14 -25.23 6.38
N ALA A 198 22.60 -26.27 7.09
CA ALA A 198 21.87 -27.54 7.11
C ALA A 198 20.49 -27.28 7.72
N PRO A 199 19.40 -27.72 7.07
CA PRO A 199 18.07 -27.55 7.65
C PRO A 199 18.03 -28.27 9.00
N HIS A 200 17.54 -27.57 10.03
CA HIS A 200 17.25 -28.20 11.31
C HIS A 200 16.04 -29.11 11.10
N VAL A 201 16.26 -30.42 11.20
CA VAL A 201 15.22 -31.46 11.11
C VAL A 201 14.99 -32.07 12.48
#